data_AF-A0A0G0HEA2-F1
#
_entry.id   AF-A0A0G0HEA2-F1
#
_cell.length_a   1.000
_cell.length_b   1.000
_cell.length_c   1.000
_cell.angle_alpha   90.00
_cell.angle_beta   90.00
_cell.angle_gamma   90.00
#
_symmetry.space_group_name_H-M   'P 1'
#
loop_
_entity.id
_entity.type
_entity.pdbx_description
1 polymer ?
#
loop_
_entity_poly.entity_id
_entity_poly.type
_entity_poly.pdbx_seq_one_letter_code
_entity_poly.pdbx_strand_id
1 'polypeptide(L)'
;FPSFWQPIFSRTSWGKKGKGKEVADRFLMKDFDHISTMPVDWVMGSAMFVRKTALDEVGGFDDLFWMYAEDSDWCRRMWERGWAVYYVHNVYFKHVHGRASAKVPGIINALVKNRYARVHLWSWLKYFWKWRGNHKYYR
;
A
#
# COMPACT_ATOMS: atom_id res chain seq x y z
N PHE A 1 5.19 -4.29 4.33
CA PHE A 1 4.41 -3.03 4.20
C PHE A 1 5.16 -2.02 3.33
N PRO A 2 4.52 -0.91 2.88
CA PRO A 2 5.23 0.13 2.14
C PRO A 2 6.47 0.65 2.89
N SER A 3 7.61 0.62 2.19
CA SER A 3 8.89 1.20 2.64
C SER A 3 8.89 2.71 2.42
N PHE A 4 9.53 3.51 3.30
CA PHE A 4 9.61 4.97 3.11
C PHE A 4 10.20 5.37 1.76
N TRP A 5 11.17 4.57 1.27
CA TRP A 5 11.88 4.77 0.00
C TRP A 5 11.11 4.25 -1.22
N GLN A 6 9.92 3.67 -1.04
CA GLN A 6 9.12 3.11 -2.12
C GLN A 6 8.90 4.08 -3.30
N PRO A 7 8.64 5.39 -3.10
CA PRO A 7 8.46 6.33 -4.20
C PRO A 7 9.70 6.47 -5.06
N ILE A 8 10.90 6.39 -4.46
CA ILE A 8 12.17 6.50 -5.17
C ILE A 8 12.38 5.23 -5.99
N PHE A 9 12.23 4.05 -5.40
CA PHE A 9 12.35 2.80 -6.15
C PHE A 9 11.31 2.69 -7.27
N SER A 10 10.07 3.15 -7.03
CA SER A 10 9.00 3.02 -8.03
C SER A 10 9.05 4.05 -9.15
N ARG A 11 9.76 5.17 -8.98
CA ARG A 11 9.73 6.31 -9.93
C ARG A 11 11.06 6.66 -10.57
N THR A 12 12.18 6.17 -10.03
CA THR A 12 13.52 6.47 -10.56
C THR A 12 14.19 5.21 -11.10
N SER A 13 15.35 5.37 -11.71
CA SER A 13 16.18 4.24 -12.16
C SER A 13 16.69 3.36 -11.01
N TRP A 14 16.59 3.81 -9.76
CA TRP A 14 17.11 3.09 -8.60
C TRP A 14 16.32 1.82 -8.29
N GLY A 15 15.03 1.74 -8.64
CA GLY A 15 14.28 0.49 -8.54
C GLY A 15 14.46 -0.45 -9.72
N LYS A 16 15.37 -0.17 -10.66
CA LYS A 16 15.58 -1.03 -11.84
C LYS A 16 16.69 -2.05 -11.66
N LYS A 17 17.58 -1.89 -10.67
CA LYS A 17 18.74 -2.79 -10.46
C LYS A 17 19.04 -2.99 -8.97
N GLY A 18 19.70 -4.11 -8.65
CA GLY A 18 20.17 -4.45 -7.30
C GLY A 18 19.07 -4.46 -6.25
N LYS A 19 19.41 -4.08 -5.01
CA LYS A 19 18.49 -4.06 -3.86
C LYS A 19 17.25 -3.19 -4.08
N GLY A 20 17.35 -2.11 -4.87
CA GLY A 20 16.20 -1.28 -5.18
C GLY A 20 15.16 -2.00 -6.03
N LYS A 21 15.60 -2.88 -6.94
CA LYS A 21 14.70 -3.76 -7.71
C LYS A 21 14.03 -4.79 -6.83
N GLU A 22 14.78 -5.44 -5.93
CA GLU A 22 14.24 -6.43 -5.00
C GLU A 22 13.14 -5.81 -4.12
N VAL A 23 13.37 -4.62 -3.55
CA VAL A 23 12.36 -3.91 -2.76
C VAL A 23 11.13 -3.54 -3.59
N ALA A 24 11.33 -3.07 -4.83
CA ALA A 24 10.24 -2.73 -5.72
C ALA A 24 9.42 -3.96 -6.13
N ASP A 25 10.07 -5.07 -6.43
CA ASP A 25 9.44 -6.31 -6.86
C ASP A 25 8.67 -6.97 -5.72
N ARG A 26 9.27 -7.06 -4.52
CA ARG A 26 8.58 -7.55 -3.32
C ARG A 26 7.34 -6.74 -3.00
N PHE A 27 7.42 -5.41 -3.11
CA PHE A 27 6.27 -4.53 -2.87
C PHE A 27 5.16 -4.74 -3.91
N LEU A 28 5.52 -5.05 -5.15
CA LEU A 28 4.59 -5.35 -6.24
C LEU A 28 4.26 -6.85 -6.36
N MET A 29 4.76 -7.67 -5.42
CA MET A 29 4.69 -9.13 -5.43
C MET A 29 5.17 -9.79 -6.74
N LYS A 30 6.09 -9.17 -7.48
CA LYS A 30 6.62 -9.73 -8.74
C LYS A 30 7.55 -10.93 -8.55
N ASP A 31 8.00 -11.13 -7.32
CA ASP A 31 8.80 -12.26 -6.85
C ASP A 31 7.92 -13.47 -6.44
N PHE A 32 6.60 -13.37 -6.62
CA PHE A 32 5.64 -14.43 -6.35
C PHE A 32 4.88 -14.83 -7.63
N ASP A 33 4.69 -16.12 -7.84
CA ASP A 33 4.00 -16.68 -9.02
C ASP A 33 2.46 -16.60 -8.94
N HIS A 34 1.93 -16.20 -7.79
CA HIS A 34 0.50 -16.02 -7.54
C HIS A 34 -0.35 -17.30 -7.64
N ILE A 35 0.27 -18.49 -7.54
CA ILE A 35 -0.45 -19.78 -7.65
C ILE A 35 -0.94 -20.35 -6.32
N SER A 36 -0.61 -19.71 -5.19
CA SER A 36 -0.97 -20.19 -3.86
C SER A 36 -1.54 -19.07 -2.97
N THR A 37 -2.40 -19.46 -2.02
CA THR A 37 -2.91 -18.54 -0.98
C THR A 37 -1.85 -18.38 0.09
N MET A 38 -1.51 -17.14 0.43
CA MET A 38 -0.49 -16.86 1.44
C MET A 38 -0.79 -15.59 2.23
N PRO A 39 -0.29 -15.47 3.47
CA PRO A 39 -0.33 -14.21 4.18
C PRO A 39 0.52 -13.17 3.46
N VAL A 40 0.01 -11.95 3.39
CA VAL A 40 0.67 -10.79 2.78
C VAL A 40 0.60 -9.58 3.70
N ASP A 41 1.47 -8.61 3.46
CA ASP A 41 1.48 -7.38 4.24
C ASP A 41 0.16 -6.61 4.14
N TRP A 42 -0.33 -6.43 2.92
CA TRP A 42 -1.55 -5.69 2.60
C TRP A 42 -2.07 -6.09 1.22
N VAL A 43 -3.34 -5.80 0.97
CA VAL A 43 -3.98 -5.93 -0.34
C VAL A 43 -4.66 -4.60 -0.70
N MET A 44 -4.97 -4.38 -1.96
CA MET A 44 -5.64 -3.14 -2.37
C MET A 44 -7.07 -3.08 -1.85
N GLY A 45 -7.46 -1.92 -1.32
CA GLY A 45 -8.83 -1.66 -0.82
C GLY A 45 -9.94 -1.76 -1.87
N SER A 46 -9.59 -1.89 -3.17
CA SER A 46 -10.56 -2.03 -4.26
C SER A 46 -11.39 -3.31 -4.21
N ALA A 47 -10.89 -4.36 -3.54
CA ALA A 47 -11.62 -5.61 -3.35
C ALA A 47 -11.07 -6.36 -2.12
N MET A 48 -11.84 -6.37 -1.03
CA MET A 48 -11.49 -7.04 0.22
C MET A 48 -12.70 -7.76 0.81
N PHE A 49 -12.46 -8.90 1.43
CA PHE A 49 -13.43 -9.61 2.27
C PHE A 49 -12.90 -9.62 3.69
N VAL A 50 -13.71 -9.13 4.63
CA VAL A 50 -13.29 -8.97 6.02
C VAL A 50 -14.32 -9.61 6.93
N ARG A 51 -13.83 -10.37 7.91
CA ARG A 51 -14.69 -10.96 8.94
C ARG A 51 -15.33 -9.84 9.75
N LYS A 52 -16.63 -9.95 10.04
CA LYS A 52 -17.36 -8.96 10.85
C LYS A 52 -16.69 -8.73 12.21
N THR A 53 -16.23 -9.79 12.87
CA THR A 53 -15.51 -9.71 14.15
C THR A 53 -14.19 -8.93 14.05
N ALA A 54 -13.44 -9.10 12.95
CA ALA A 54 -12.22 -8.35 12.71
C ALA A 54 -12.52 -6.86 12.48
N LEU A 55 -13.58 -6.56 11.72
CA LEU A 55 -14.05 -5.19 11.52
C LEU A 55 -14.48 -4.53 12.84
N ASP A 56 -15.19 -5.26 13.70
CA ASP A 56 -15.66 -4.75 14.99
C ASP A 56 -14.51 -4.48 15.96
N GLU A 57 -13.46 -5.31 15.92
CA GLU A 57 -12.30 -5.14 16.77
C GLU A 57 -11.34 -4.05 16.26
N VAL A 58 -11.05 -4.02 14.96
CA VAL A 58 -10.03 -3.15 14.35
C VAL A 58 -10.62 -1.78 13.98
N GLY A 59 -11.93 -1.70 13.74
CA GLY A 59 -12.61 -0.55 13.16
C GLY A 59 -12.45 -0.46 11.65
N GLY A 60 -13.12 0.50 11.02
CA GLY A 60 -13.02 0.77 9.57
C GLY A 60 -11.72 1.47 9.18
N PHE A 61 -11.70 2.09 7.99
CA PHE A 61 -10.60 2.95 7.55
C PHE A 61 -10.40 4.13 8.51
N ASP A 62 -9.16 4.60 8.61
CA ASP A 62 -8.81 5.74 9.46
C ASP A 62 -9.03 7.05 8.70
N ASP A 63 -9.84 7.94 9.24
CA ASP A 63 -10.17 9.25 8.66
C ASP A 63 -8.95 10.16 8.45
N LEU A 64 -7.79 9.81 9.03
CA LEU A 64 -6.51 10.43 8.69
C LEU A 64 -6.21 10.37 7.17
N PHE A 65 -6.72 9.32 6.49
CA PHE A 65 -6.53 9.06 5.06
C PHE A 65 -7.85 9.20 4.31
N TRP A 66 -8.07 10.37 3.67
CA TRP A 66 -9.18 10.52 2.73
C TRP A 66 -9.02 9.65 1.47
N MET A 67 -7.78 9.51 0.99
CA MET A 67 -7.43 8.66 -0.15
C MET A 67 -5.91 8.40 -0.15
N TYR A 68 -5.51 7.23 -0.63
CA TYR A 68 -4.16 6.69 -0.59
C TYR A 68 -3.71 6.28 0.82
N ALA A 69 -3.02 5.14 0.90
CA ALA A 69 -2.47 4.53 2.12
C ALA A 69 -3.49 4.05 3.18
N GLU A 70 -4.79 4.27 2.97
CA GLU A 70 -5.87 3.81 3.85
C GLU A 70 -5.92 2.28 3.94
N ASP A 71 -5.69 1.60 2.83
CA ASP A 71 -5.69 0.14 2.73
C ASP A 71 -4.46 -0.47 3.41
N SER A 72 -3.27 0.07 3.12
CA SER A 72 -2.03 -0.30 3.79
C SER A 72 -2.10 -0.09 5.31
N ASP A 73 -2.69 1.03 5.75
CA ASP A 73 -2.92 1.33 7.16
C ASP A 73 -3.85 0.32 7.82
N TRP A 74 -4.97 0.03 7.15
CA TRP A 74 -5.98 -0.88 7.69
C TRP A 74 -5.44 -2.31 7.81
N CYS A 75 -4.76 -2.80 6.76
CA CYS A 75 -4.06 -4.08 6.81
C CYS A 75 -3.03 -4.13 7.94
N ARG A 76 -2.28 -3.03 8.18
CA ARG A 76 -1.34 -2.98 9.31
C ARG A 76 -2.05 -3.08 10.66
N ARG A 77 -3.14 -2.35 10.86
CA ARG A 77 -3.94 -2.44 12.09
C ARG A 77 -4.54 -3.84 12.30
N MET A 78 -4.94 -4.52 11.22
CA MET A 78 -5.37 -5.92 11.28
C MET A 78 -4.25 -6.80 11.84
N TRP A 79 -3.03 -6.70 11.28
CA TRP A 79 -1.87 -7.44 11.76
C TRP A 79 -1.51 -7.13 13.22
N GLU A 80 -1.61 -5.88 13.66
CA GLU A 80 -1.38 -5.49 15.06
C GLU A 80 -2.38 -6.11 16.05
N ARG A 81 -3.58 -6.46 15.57
CA ARG A 81 -4.62 -7.16 16.33
C ARG A 81 -4.65 -8.67 16.09
N GLY A 82 -3.63 -9.22 15.42
CA GLY A 82 -3.51 -10.65 15.16
C GLY A 82 -4.39 -11.18 14.02
N TRP A 83 -5.06 -10.29 13.28
CA TRP A 83 -5.80 -10.65 12.07
C TRP A 83 -4.84 -10.63 10.88
N ALA A 84 -4.49 -11.83 10.40
CA ALA A 84 -3.65 -11.97 9.23
C ALA A 84 -4.39 -11.56 7.94
N VAL A 85 -3.68 -10.87 7.06
CA VAL A 85 -4.17 -10.48 5.72
C VAL A 85 -3.67 -11.50 4.70
N TYR A 86 -4.56 -11.97 3.83
CA TYR A 86 -4.24 -13.01 2.85
C TYR A 86 -4.47 -12.54 1.41
N TYR A 87 -3.55 -12.94 0.53
CA TYR A 87 -3.82 -13.05 -0.89
C TYR A 87 -4.49 -14.41 -1.16
N VAL A 88 -5.61 -14.41 -1.89
CA VAL A 88 -6.37 -15.63 -2.20
C VAL A 88 -6.28 -15.89 -3.70
N HIS A 89 -5.54 -16.93 -4.09
CA HIS A 89 -5.11 -17.12 -5.49
C HIS A 89 -6.24 -17.47 -6.48
N ASN A 90 -7.35 -18.02 -5.99
CA ASN A 90 -8.45 -18.51 -6.80
C ASN A 90 -9.67 -17.56 -6.85
N VAL A 91 -9.51 -16.32 -6.39
CA VAL A 91 -10.56 -15.30 -6.42
C VAL A 91 -10.08 -14.10 -7.24
N TYR A 92 -10.89 -13.68 -8.22
CA TYR A 92 -10.50 -12.66 -9.19
C TYR A 92 -11.50 -11.51 -9.22
N PHE A 93 -10.96 -10.28 -9.16
CA PHE A 93 -11.72 -9.04 -9.32
C PHE A 93 -11.14 -8.22 -10.47
N LYS A 94 -12.01 -7.73 -11.35
CA LYS A 94 -11.61 -6.78 -12.39
C LYS A 94 -11.66 -5.37 -11.83
N HIS A 95 -10.49 -4.79 -11.57
CA HIS A 95 -10.38 -3.38 -11.18
C HIS A 95 -9.96 -2.53 -12.38
N VAL A 96 -10.85 -1.64 -12.83
CA VAL A 96 -10.55 -0.67 -13.90
C VAL A 96 -9.71 0.46 -13.29
N HIS A 97 -8.40 0.31 -13.32
CA HIS A 97 -7.47 1.16 -12.59
C HIS A 97 -7.43 2.61 -13.11
N GLY A 98 -7.66 3.58 -12.21
CA GLY A 98 -7.53 5.01 -12.49
C GLY A 98 -6.25 5.61 -11.93
N ARG A 99 -5.35 6.13 -12.78
CA ARG A 99 -4.08 6.75 -12.35
C ARG A 99 -4.19 8.24 -12.07
N ALA A 100 -5.16 8.64 -11.22
CA ALA A 100 -5.50 10.05 -10.99
C ALA A 100 -4.31 10.90 -10.52
N SER A 101 -3.47 10.39 -9.61
CA SER A 101 -2.28 11.10 -9.12
C SER A 101 -1.14 11.21 -10.16
N ALA A 102 -1.19 10.45 -11.26
CA ALA A 102 -0.13 10.39 -12.26
C ALA A 102 -0.52 11.03 -13.61
N LYS A 103 -1.63 11.77 -13.67
CA LYS A 103 -2.10 12.45 -14.90
C LYS A 103 -1.16 13.55 -15.39
N VAL A 104 -0.42 14.19 -14.48
CA VAL A 104 0.51 15.29 -14.82
C VAL A 104 1.94 14.75 -14.79
N PRO A 105 2.68 14.79 -15.91
CA PRO A 105 4.08 14.38 -15.96
C PRO A 105 4.98 15.32 -15.13
N GLY A 106 6.04 14.74 -14.54
CA GLY A 106 7.03 15.46 -13.75
C GLY A 106 6.59 15.70 -12.30
N ILE A 107 7.49 15.46 -11.34
CA ILE A 107 7.18 15.51 -9.90
C ILE A 107 6.75 16.91 -9.49
N ILE A 108 7.49 17.95 -9.89
CA ILE A 108 7.20 19.35 -9.53
C ILE A 108 5.83 19.76 -10.09
N ASN A 109 5.61 19.54 -11.38
CA ASN A 109 4.35 19.86 -12.04
C ASN A 109 3.16 19.08 -11.44
N ALA A 110 3.35 17.81 -11.09
CA ALA A 110 2.31 17.02 -10.45
C ALA A 110 1.94 17.61 -9.07
N LEU A 111 2.91 17.99 -8.25
CA LEU A 111 2.63 18.57 -6.93
C LEU A 111 1.96 19.96 -7.03
N VAL A 112 2.31 20.75 -8.05
CA VAL A 112 1.71 22.08 -8.25
C VAL A 112 0.30 21.98 -8.87
N LYS A 113 0.12 21.16 -9.92
CA LYS A 113 -1.08 21.17 -10.76
C LYS A 113 -2.09 20.06 -10.44
N ASN A 114 -1.69 19.00 -9.74
CA ASN A 114 -2.56 17.85 -9.45
C ASN A 114 -2.86 17.72 -7.97
N ARG A 115 -4.11 18.04 -7.58
CA ARG A 115 -4.61 17.83 -6.21
C ARG A 115 -4.38 16.39 -5.74
N TYR A 116 -4.63 15.39 -6.58
CA TYR A 116 -4.46 13.98 -6.21
C TYR A 116 -3.00 13.60 -5.97
N ALA A 117 -2.05 14.22 -6.68
CA ALA A 117 -0.63 14.02 -6.39
C ALA A 117 -0.25 14.59 -5.01
N ARG A 118 -0.80 15.75 -4.63
CA ARG A 118 -0.61 16.32 -3.28
C ARG A 118 -1.24 15.43 -2.22
N VAL A 119 -2.48 14.98 -2.40
CA VAL A 119 -3.14 14.06 -1.45
C VAL A 119 -2.31 12.79 -1.30
N HIS A 120 -1.84 12.19 -2.41
CA HIS A 120 -0.99 11.00 -2.36
C HIS A 120 0.29 11.25 -1.54
N LEU A 121 0.99 12.37 -1.76
CA LEU A 121 2.16 12.73 -0.97
C LEU A 121 1.82 12.93 0.52
N TRP A 122 0.73 13.63 0.83
CA TRP A 122 0.32 13.88 2.20
C TRP A 122 -0.08 12.60 2.93
N SER A 123 -0.86 11.73 2.30
CA SER A 123 -1.21 10.42 2.85
C SER A 123 0.02 9.55 3.07
N TRP A 124 1.00 9.62 2.17
CA TRP A 124 2.29 8.96 2.35
C TRP A 124 3.02 9.47 3.60
N LEU A 125 3.17 10.79 3.75
CA LEU A 125 3.82 11.39 4.93
C LEU A 125 3.07 11.06 6.22
N LYS A 126 1.73 11.15 6.22
CA LYS A 126 0.87 10.78 7.34
C LYS A 126 1.04 9.33 7.74
N TYR A 127 1.13 8.41 6.77
CA TYR A 127 1.34 6.99 7.03
C TYR A 127 2.65 6.74 7.79
N PHE A 128 3.77 7.27 7.30
CA PHE A 128 5.06 7.10 7.99
C PHE A 128 5.13 7.84 9.32
N TRP A 129 4.45 8.98 9.43
CA TRP A 129 4.34 9.68 10.70
C TRP A 129 3.53 8.86 11.71
N LYS A 130 2.35 8.34 11.34
CA LYS A 130 1.51 7.49 12.21
C LYS A 130 2.28 6.26 12.69
N TRP A 131 3.03 5.63 11.81
CA TRP A 131 3.77 4.40 12.09
C TRP A 131 5.23 4.60 12.46
N ARG A 132 5.64 5.82 12.82
CA ARG A 132 7.01 6.09 13.29
C ARG A 132 7.26 5.31 14.60
N GLY A 133 8.33 4.51 14.64
CA GLY A 133 8.70 3.74 15.83
C GLY A 133 7.99 2.38 16.01
N ASN A 134 6.88 2.10 15.31
CA ASN A 134 6.26 0.77 15.31
C ASN A 134 6.88 -0.13 14.23
N HIS A 135 8.03 -0.74 14.56
CA HIS A 135 8.75 -1.66 13.68
C HIS A 135 8.46 -3.15 13.96
N LYS A 136 7.35 -3.49 14.63
CA LYS A 136 7.09 -4.87 15.09
C LYS A 136 7.04 -5.92 13.96
N TYR A 137 6.87 -5.50 12.70
CA TYR A 137 6.70 -6.37 11.53
C TYR A 137 7.71 -6.13 10.39
N TYR A 138 8.81 -5.41 10.64
CA TYR A 138 9.97 -5.44 9.74
C TYR A 138 10.96 -6.47 10.28
N ARG A 139 10.76 -7.74 9.94
CA ARG A 139 11.85 -8.73 9.89
C ARG A 139 12.26 -8.93 8.43
#